data_AF-A0A5D4S193-F1
#
_entry.id   AF-A0A5D4S193-F1
#
_cell.length_a   1.000
_cell.length_b   1.000
_cell.length_c   1.000
_cell.angle_alpha   90.00
_cell.angle_beta   90.00
_cell.angle_gamma   90.00
#
_symmetry.space_group_name_H-M   'P 1'
#
loop_
_entity.id
_entity.type
_entity.pdbx_description
1 polymer ?
#
loop_
_entity_poly.entity_id
_entity_poly.type
_entity_poly.pdbx_seq_one_letter_code
_entity_poly.pdbx_strand_id
1 'polypeptide(L)'
;MARVGMDLAQFNKFMKRCSQDFRVRYITPTIHPGFKKIVSIIIHTNDESKEFTITNNPDENFNLTVEVNKYLDEMKSEGSVGTVFV
;
A
#
# COMPACT_ATOMS: atom_id res chain seq x y z
N MET A 1 -8.08 15.51 13.88
CA MET A 1 -7.39 15.69 12.58
C MET A 1 -7.99 14.71 11.59
N ALA A 2 -8.05 15.04 10.30
CA ALA A 2 -8.86 14.28 9.34
C ALA A 2 -8.10 13.08 8.76
N ARG A 3 -8.72 11.89 8.73
CA ARG A 3 -8.25 10.69 8.04
C ARG A 3 -7.82 11.05 6.61
N VAL A 4 -6.57 10.78 6.25
CA VAL A 4 -6.01 11.22 4.97
C VAL A 4 -6.04 10.05 3.98
N GLY A 5 -7.04 10.07 3.10
CA GLY A 5 -7.08 9.23 1.91
C GLY A 5 -5.96 9.60 0.93
N MET A 6 -5.72 8.72 -0.03
CA MET A 6 -4.65 8.90 -1.01
C MET A 6 -5.17 9.61 -2.26
N ASP A 7 -4.44 10.63 -2.71
CA ASP A 7 -4.74 11.33 -3.96
C ASP A 7 -4.17 10.57 -5.18
N LEU A 8 -4.71 10.82 -6.37
CA LEU A 8 -4.32 10.13 -7.61
C LEU A 8 -2.81 10.21 -7.91
N ALA A 9 -2.18 11.35 -7.62
CA ALA A 9 -0.75 11.53 -7.83
C ALA A 9 0.10 10.66 -6.89
N GLN A 10 -0.33 10.50 -5.63
CA GLN A 10 0.32 9.62 -4.66
C GLN A 10 0.12 8.15 -5.04
N PHE A 11 -1.08 7.81 -5.51
CA PHE A 11 -1.37 6.46 -5.99
C PHE A 11 -0.55 6.06 -7.20
N ASN A 12 -0.40 6.95 -8.18
CA ASN A 12 0.45 6.69 -9.34
C ASN A 12 1.92 6.45 -8.94
N LYS A 13 2.43 7.19 -7.94
CA LYS A 13 3.77 6.94 -7.39
C LYS A 13 3.85 5.58 -6.70
N PHE A 14 2.84 5.23 -5.91
CA PHE A 14 2.73 3.94 -5.24
C PHE A 14 2.68 2.77 -6.23
N MET A 15 1.85 2.86 -7.27
CA MET A 15 1.75 1.85 -8.33
C MET A 15 3.07 1.65 -9.08
N LYS A 16 3.78 2.74 -9.41
CA LYS A 16 5.13 2.65 -10.00
C LYS A 16 6.10 1.89 -9.08
N ARG A 17 6.06 2.17 -7.78
CA ARG A 17 6.88 1.47 -6.79
C ARG A 17 6.55 -0.02 -6.72
N CYS A 18 5.27 -0.38 -6.77
CA CYS A 18 4.82 -1.76 -6.77
C CYS A 18 5.25 -2.51 -8.05
N SER A 19 5.24 -1.85 -9.22
CA SER A 19 5.72 -2.47 -10.46
C SER A 19 7.21 -2.82 -10.47
N GLN A 20 7.99 -2.18 -9.59
CA GLN A 20 9.42 -2.49 -9.41
C GLN A 20 9.63 -3.61 -8.38
N ASP A 21 8.59 -4.05 -7.68
CA ASP A 21 8.63 -5.07 -6.66
C ASP A 21 7.97 -6.35 -7.17
N PHE A 22 8.78 -7.38 -7.43
CA PHE A 22 8.34 -8.65 -8.01
C PHE A 22 7.42 -9.48 -7.10
N ARG A 23 7.25 -9.07 -5.83
CA ARG A 23 6.36 -9.74 -4.87
C ARG A 23 4.91 -9.27 -4.98
N VAL A 24 4.67 -8.08 -5.54
CA VAL A 24 3.31 -7.55 -5.72
C VAL A 24 2.74 -8.01 -7.06
N ARG A 25 1.64 -8.76 -7.06
CA ARG A 25 0.98 -9.23 -8.27
C ARG A 25 0.04 -8.19 -8.85
N TYR A 26 -0.91 -7.74 -8.03
CA TYR A 26 -1.90 -6.74 -8.41
C TYR A 26 -2.46 -6.03 -7.18
N ILE A 27 -3.10 -4.89 -7.43
CA ILE A 27 -3.61 -4.00 -6.38
C ILE A 27 -5.07 -3.69 -6.68
N THR A 28 -5.90 -3.75 -5.64
CA THR A 28 -7.31 -3.41 -5.71
C THR A 28 -7.56 -2.11 -4.94
N PRO A 29 -7.61 -0.95 -5.62
CA PRO A 29 -7.96 0.31 -4.96
C PRO A 29 -9.48 0.48 -4.86
N THR A 30 -9.95 0.99 -3.72
CA THR A 30 -11.31 1.48 -3.55
C THR A 30 -11.30 3.00 -3.62
N ILE A 31 -12.00 3.56 -4.60
CA ILE A 31 -12.09 5.00 -4.84
C ILE A 31 -13.44 5.50 -4.35
N HIS A 32 -13.45 6.53 -3.50
CA HIS A 32 -14.70 7.16 -3.08
C HIS A 32 -15.27 8.01 -4.23
N PRO A 33 -16.54 7.79 -4.65
CA PRO A 33 -17.11 8.40 -5.85
C PRO A 33 -17.20 9.93 -5.78
N GLY A 34 -17.47 10.49 -4.59
CA GLY A 34 -17.64 11.94 -4.41
C GLY A 34 -16.34 12.75 -4.34
N PHE A 35 -15.24 12.17 -3.84
CA PHE A 35 -14.01 12.93 -3.56
C PHE A 35 -12.85 12.56 -4.50
N LYS A 36 -13.03 11.53 -5.35
CA LYS A 36 -11.97 10.96 -6.21
C LYS A 36 -10.68 10.63 -5.43
N LYS A 37 -10.84 10.29 -4.15
CA LYS A 37 -9.76 9.86 -3.26
C LYS A 37 -9.82 8.37 -3.07
N ILE A 38 -8.66 7.75 -2.96
CA ILE A 38 -8.54 6.34 -2.65
C ILE A 38 -8.65 6.19 -1.14
N VAL A 39 -9.60 5.36 -0.73
CA VAL A 39 -10.00 5.18 0.67
C VAL A 39 -9.63 3.80 1.20
N SER A 40 -9.43 2.83 0.31
CA SER A 40 -8.87 1.52 0.66
C SER A 40 -7.96 1.02 -0.46
N ILE A 41 -6.94 0.26 -0.10
CA ILE A 41 -6.01 -0.41 -1.01
C ILE A 41 -5.82 -1.83 -0.49
N ILE A 42 -6.04 -2.82 -1.37
CA ILE A 42 -5.67 -4.20 -1.10
C ILE A 42 -4.47 -4.54 -1.97
N ILE A 43 -3.40 -5.01 -1.35
CA ILE A 43 -2.17 -5.45 -2.02
C ILE A 43 -2.19 -6.97 -2.05
N HIS A 44 -2.17 -7.55 -3.25
CA HIS A 44 -2.13 -9.00 -3.43
C HIS A 44 -0.70 -9.41 -3.78
N THR A 45 -0.09 -10.24 -2.92
CA THR A 45 1.23 -10.83 -3.12
C THR A 45 1.10 -12.30 -3.56
N ASN A 46 2.21 -13.02 -3.70
CA ASN A 46 2.16 -14.46 -3.96
C ASN A 46 1.62 -15.26 -2.77
N ASP A 47 1.83 -14.74 -1.56
CA ASP A 47 1.63 -15.47 -0.31
C ASP A 47 0.37 -15.03 0.43
N GLU A 48 0.05 -13.73 0.36
CA GLU A 48 -1.08 -13.16 1.10
C GLU A 48 -1.74 -11.97 0.39
N SER A 49 -2.88 -11.54 0.92
CA SER A 49 -3.55 -10.31 0.52
C SER A 49 -3.73 -9.41 1.73
N LYS A 50 -3.17 -8.20 1.67
CA LYS A 50 -3.20 -7.24 2.77
C LYS A 50 -4.10 -6.07 2.43
N GLU A 51 -5.12 -5.85 3.25
CA GLU A 51 -6.04 -4.71 3.11
C GLU A 51 -5.65 -3.54 4.03
N PHE A 52 -5.66 -2.33 3.46
CA PHE A 52 -5.47 -1.06 4.16
C PHE A 52 -6.66 -0.15 3.88
N THR A 53 -7.39 0.26 4.92
CA THR A 53 -8.61 1.08 4.78
C THR A 53 -8.61 2.26 5.74
N ILE A 54 -9.04 3.44 5.26
CA ILE A 54 -9.22 4.62 6.11
C ILE A 54 -10.57 4.62 6.85
N THR A 55 -11.56 3.86 6.36
CA THR A 55 -12.96 4.03 6.77
C THR A 55 -13.23 3.50 8.17
N ASN A 56 -12.53 2.43 8.57
CA ASN A 56 -12.68 1.74 9.86
C ASN A 56 -11.40 1.77 10.72
N ASN A 57 -10.45 2.66 10.44
CA ASN A 57 -9.24 2.71 11.23
C ASN A 57 -9.50 3.41 12.58
N PRO A 58 -9.16 2.80 13.73
CA PRO A 58 -9.28 3.43 15.06
C PRO A 58 -8.33 4.63 15.23
N ASP A 59 -7.30 4.76 14.39
CA ASP A 59 -6.37 5.89 14.42
C ASP A 59 -6.92 7.09 13.63
N GLU A 60 -7.11 8.21 14.33
CA GLU A 60 -7.54 9.48 13.74
C GLU A 60 -6.46 10.12 12.85
N ASN A 61 -5.19 9.71 13.00
CA ASN A 61 -4.05 10.16 12.20
C ASN A 61 -3.67 9.18 11.09
N PHE A 62 -4.50 8.17 10.84
CA PHE A 62 -4.21 7.17 9.81
C PHE A 62 -4.02 7.82 8.44
N ASN A 63 -2.84 7.59 7.87
CA ASN A 63 -2.47 8.04 6.54
C ASN A 63 -2.23 6.83 5.65
N LEU A 64 -3.17 6.60 4.73
CA LEU A 64 -3.13 5.45 3.83
C LEU A 64 -1.82 5.39 3.04
N THR A 65 -1.26 6.53 2.65
CA THR A 65 -0.02 6.60 1.88
C THR A 65 1.18 6.14 2.70
N VAL A 66 1.26 6.51 3.97
CA VAL A 66 2.39 6.13 4.83
C VAL A 66 2.38 4.62 5.06
N GLU A 67 1.22 4.08 5.42
CA GLU A 67 1.06 2.68 5.82
C GLU A 67 1.33 1.70 4.66
N VAL A 68 0.79 1.97 3.47
CA VAL A 68 1.06 1.11 2.32
C VAL A 68 2.52 1.18 1.86
N ASN A 69 3.19 2.33 2.02
CA ASN A 69 4.62 2.43 1.70
C ASN A 69 5.46 1.69 2.74
N LYS A 70 5.10 1.78 4.03
CA LYS A 70 5.76 1.04 5.10
C LYS A 70 5.68 -0.47 4.87
N TYR A 71 4.51 -0.97 4.46
CA TYR A 71 4.35 -2.39 4.10
C TYR A 71 5.29 -2.80 2.96
N LEU A 72 5.43 -1.99 1.91
CA LEU A 72 6.40 -2.25 0.84
C LEU A 72 7.86 -2.20 1.33
N ASP A 73 8.18 -1.30 2.25
CA ASP A 73 9.52 -1.22 2.86
C ASP A 73 9.86 -2.46 3.71
N GLU A 74 8.90 -2.94 4.49
CA GLU A 74 9.01 -4.18 5.28
C GLU A 74 9.21 -5.40 4.35
N MET A 75 8.42 -5.50 3.28
CA MET A 75 8.57 -6.55 2.27
C MET A 75 9.96 -6.55 1.59
N LYS A 76 10.55 -5.37 1.34
CA LYS A 76 11.91 -5.26 0.79
C LYS A 76 12.97 -5.64 1.82
N SER A 77 12.79 -5.28 3.08
CA SER A 77 13.71 -5.62 4.16
C SER A 77 13.75 -7.14 4.40
N GLU A 78 12.60 -7.81 4.38
CA GLU A 78 12.51 -9.27 4.50
C GLU A 78 13.12 -10.00 3.28
N GLY A 79 13.18 -9.34 2.12
CA GLY A 79 13.89 -9.84 0.93
C GLY A 79 15.41 -9.69 0.97
N SER A 80 15.97 -9.02 1.97
CA SER A 80 17.41 -8.72 2.07
C SER A 80 18.20 -9.71 2.94
N VAL A 81 17.54 -10.74 3.49
CA VAL A 81 18.21 -11.82 4.24
C VAL A 81 18.16 -13.09 3.40
N GLY A 82 19.25 -13.36 2.67
CA GLY A 82 19.46 -14.68 2.06
C GLY A 82 19.80 -14.67 0.58
N THR A 83 20.93 -14.08 0.22
CA THR A 83 21.71 -14.67 -0.87
C THR A 83 23.19 -14.64 -0.48
N VAL A 84 23.53 -15.53 0.46
CA VAL A 84 24.92 -15.98 0.62
C VAL A 84 25.13 -16.99 -0.50
N PHE A 85 25.78 -16.56 -1.58
CA PHE A 85 26.42 -17.49 -2.50
C PHE A 85 27.65 -18.03 -1.78
N VAL A 86 27.59 -19.29 -1.34
CA VAL A 86 28.75 -20.14 -1.01
C VAL A 86 29.06 -21.01 -2.21
#